data_AF-B8XH42-F1
#
_entry.id   AF-B8XH42-F1
#
_cell.length_a   1.000
_cell.length_b   1.000
_cell.length_c   1.000
_cell.angle_alpha   90.00
_cell.angle_beta   90.00
_cell.angle_gamma   90.00
#
_symmetry.space_group_name_H-M   'P 1'
#
loop_
_entity.id
_entity.type
_entity.pdbx_description
1 polymer ?
#
loop_
_entity_poly.entity_id
_entity_poly.type
_entity_poly.pdbx_seq_one_letter_code
_entity_poly.pdbx_strand_id
1 'polypeptide(L)' 'MKILSVLLIALIICSINICSEAGLIDVRCYASRECWEPCRRVTGSAQAKCQNNQCRCY' A
#
# COMPACT_ATOMS: atom_id res chain seq x y z
N MET A 1 -16.50 19.02 24.77
CA MET A 1 -15.04 18.92 24.48
C MET A 1 -14.55 17.48 24.31
N LYS A 2 -15.06 16.48 25.05
CA LYS A 2 -14.59 15.08 24.95
C LYS A 2 -14.90 14.38 23.60
N ILE A 3 -16.08 14.62 23.02
CA ILE A 3 -16.49 14.01 21.74
C ILE A 3 -15.60 14.47 20.57
N LEU A 4 -15.17 15.73 20.58
CA LEU A 4 -14.29 16.30 19.54
C LEU A 4 -12.93 15.60 19.56
N SER A 5 -12.38 15.32 20.73
CA SER A 5 -11.12 14.58 20.87
C SER A 5 -11.22 13.17 20.31
N VAL A 6 -12.34 12.47 20.53
CA VAL A 6 -12.55 11.10 20.00
C VAL A 6 -12.65 11.12 18.47
N LEU A 7 -13.37 12.08 17.89
CA LEU A 7 -13.49 12.21 16.43
C LEU A 7 -12.13 12.48 15.77
N LEU A 8 -11.31 13.33 16.40
CA LEU A 8 -9.96 13.66 15.93
C LEU A 8 -9.04 12.43 15.93
N ILE A 9 -9.10 11.62 17.00
CA ILE A 9 -8.32 10.37 17.10
C ILE A 9 -8.77 9.37 16.02
N ALA A 10 -10.07 9.22 15.80
CA ALA A 10 -10.59 8.31 14.76
C ALA A 10 -10.14 8.71 13.35
N LEU A 11 -10.16 10.01 13.03
CA LEU A 11 -9.67 10.52 11.74
C LEU A 11 -8.17 10.28 11.55
N ILE A 12 -7.37 10.43 12.60
CA ILE A 12 -5.93 10.14 12.58
C ILE A 12 -5.68 8.64 12.36
N ILE A 13 -6.44 7.75 13.02
CA ILE A 13 -6.27 6.30 12.85
C ILE A 13 -6.65 5.86 11.42
N CYS A 14 -7.72 6.42 10.86
CA CYS A 14 -8.14 6.12 9.49
C CYS A 14 -7.10 6.55 8.45
N SER A 15 -6.48 7.72 8.63
CA SER A 15 -5.49 8.22 7.66
C SER A 15 -4.19 7.42 7.67
N ILE A 16 -3.81 6.80 8.79
CA ILE A 16 -2.60 5.96 8.89
C ILE A 16 -2.84 4.58 8.26
N ASN A 17 -4.00 3.97 8.51
CA ASN A 17 -4.27 2.61 8.06
C ASN A 17 -4.52 2.51 6.55
N ILE A 18 -5.38 3.37 5.98
CA ILE A 18 -5.71 3.33 4.53
C ILE A 18 -4.46 3.54 3.65
N CYS A 19 -3.49 4.33 4.11
CA CYS A 19 -2.28 4.60 3.35
C CYS A 19 -1.27 3.44 3.37
N SER A 20 -1.34 2.53 4.34
CA SER A 20 -0.32 1.49 4.52
C SER A 20 -0.46 0.35 3.50
N GLU A 21 -1.68 0.09 3.03
CA GLU A 21 -1.99 -0.96 2.07
C GLU A 21 -1.96 -0.48 0.62
N ALA A 22 -1.94 0.84 0.41
CA ALA A 22 -1.83 1.45 -0.90
C ALA A 22 -0.54 0.98 -1.60
N GLY A 23 -0.72 0.18 -2.65
CA GLY A 23 0.35 -0.36 -3.48
C GLY A 23 0.56 -1.86 -3.39
N LEU A 24 0.02 -2.56 -2.38
CA LEU A 24 0.05 -4.02 -2.40
C LEU A 24 -0.90 -4.55 -3.49
N ILE A 25 -0.38 -5.40 -4.36
CA ILE A 25 -1.18 -6.12 -5.36
C ILE A 25 -1.10 -7.62 -5.07
N ASP A 26 -2.15 -8.37 -5.37
CA ASP A 26 -2.20 -9.81 -5.15
C ASP A 26 -1.42 -10.60 -6.22
N VAL A 27 -0.13 -10.30 -6.31
CA VAL A 27 0.83 -10.97 -7.19
C VAL A 27 1.95 -11.50 -6.32
N ARG A 28 2.12 -12.82 -6.35
CA ARG A 28 3.25 -13.46 -5.68
C ARG A 28 4.54 -13.19 -6.42
N CYS A 29 5.61 -13.04 -5.66
CA CYS A 29 6.95 -12.81 -6.18
C CYS A 29 7.98 -13.46 -5.26
N TYR A 30 9.18 -13.68 -5.79
CA TYR A 30 10.37 -14.06 -5.05
C TYR A 30 11.50 -13.04 -5.25
N ALA A 31 11.40 -12.20 -6.28
CA ALA A 31 12.29 -11.09 -6.57
C ALA A 31 11.52 -9.86 -7.05
N SER A 32 12.02 -8.66 -6.71
CA SER A 32 11.36 -7.39 -7.07
C SER A 32 11.13 -7.19 -8.57
N ARG A 33 12.00 -7.76 -9.42
CA ARG A 33 11.87 -7.69 -10.89
C ARG A 33 10.58 -8.31 -11.43
N GLU A 34 10.03 -9.31 -10.73
CA GLU A 34 8.77 -9.96 -11.11
C GLU A 34 7.57 -9.02 -10.95
N CYS A 35 7.69 -8.00 -10.10
CA CYS A 35 6.65 -7.02 -9.82
C CYS A 35 6.62 -5.84 -10.80
N TRP A 36 7.68 -5.64 -11.61
CA TRP A 36 7.78 -4.46 -12.49
C TRP A 36 6.69 -4.40 -13.56
N GLU A 37 6.43 -5.51 -14.26
CA GLU A 37 5.35 -5.56 -15.26
C GLU A 37 3.96 -5.54 -14.63
N PRO A 38 3.66 -6.32 -13.57
CA PRO A 38 2.41 -6.19 -12.82
C PRO A 38 2.13 -4.76 -12.35
N CYS A 39 3.10 -4.10 -11.71
CA CYS A 39 2.92 -2.73 -11.24
C CYS A 39 2.76 -1.74 -12.38
N ARG A 40 3.52 -1.89 -13.48
CA ARG A 40 3.36 -1.02 -14.66
C ARG A 40 1.95 -1.09 -15.24
N ARG A 41 1.29 -2.25 -15.20
CA ARG A 41 -0.09 -2.40 -15.68
C ARG A 41 -1.13 -1.71 -14.77
N VAL A 42 -0.84 -1.59 -13.47
CA VAL A 42 -1.79 -1.04 -12.49
C VAL A 42 -1.56 0.46 -12.24
N THR A 43 -0.30 0.88 -12.08
CA THR A 43 0.07 2.25 -11.71
C THR A 43 0.70 3.03 -12.87
N GLY A 44 1.04 2.38 -13.99
CA GLY A 44 1.86 2.97 -15.06
C GLY A 44 3.35 3.03 -14.73
N SER A 45 3.76 2.62 -13.52
CA SER A 45 5.13 2.67 -13.02
C SER A 45 5.69 1.27 -12.80
N ALA A 46 6.95 1.07 -13.21
CA ALA A 46 7.69 -0.16 -12.90
C ALA A 46 8.34 -0.11 -11.50
N GLN A 47 8.14 0.95 -10.73
CA GLN A 47 8.65 1.06 -9.37
C GLN A 47 7.90 0.06 -8.48
N ALA A 48 8.55 -1.06 -8.21
CA ALA A 48 7.97 -2.13 -7.42
C ALA A 48 9.02 -2.85 -6.59
N LYS A 49 8.56 -3.44 -5.49
CA LYS A 49 9.36 -4.28 -4.61
C LYS A 49 8.60 -5.55 -4.28
N CYS A 50 9.33 -6.67 -4.22
CA CYS A 50 8.80 -7.88 -3.62
C CYS A 50 8.97 -7.81 -2.10
N GLN A 51 7.87 -7.86 -1.35
CA GLN A 51 7.85 -7.80 0.10
C GLN A 51 6.92 -8.88 0.64
N ASN A 52 7.43 -9.74 1.54
CA ASN A 52 6.69 -10.89 2.08
C ASN A 52 6.05 -11.78 1.00
N ASN A 53 6.80 -12.06 -0.08
CA ASN A 53 6.35 -12.81 -1.25
C ASN A 53 5.16 -12.18 -2.00
N GLN A 54 4.91 -10.88 -1.81
CA GLN A 54 3.86 -10.14 -2.49
C GLN A 54 4.42 -8.85 -3.11
N CYS A 55 3.86 -8.46 -4.25
CA CYS A 55 4.30 -7.26 -4.95
C CYS A 55 3.72 -5.99 -4.31
N ARG A 56 4.59 -5.02 -4.05
CA ARG A 56 4.24 -3.65 -3.67
C ARG A 56 4.66 -2.68 -4.77
N CYS A 57 3.72 -1.95 -5.32
CA CYS A 57 3.90 -0.89 -6.31
C CYS A 57 4.05 0.47 -5.63
N TYR A 58 4.77 1.36 -6.28
CA TYR A 58 4.93 2.77 -5.91
C TYR A 58 4.53 3.68 -7.07
#